data_AF-A0A8T3RTH2-F1
#
_entry.id   AF-A0A8T3RTH2-F1
#
_cell.length_a   1.000
_cell.length_b   1.000
_cell.length_c   1.000
_cell.angle_alpha   90.00
_cell.angle_beta   90.00
_cell.angle_gamma   90.00
#
_symmetry.space_group_name_H-M   'P 1'
#
loop_
_entity.id
_entity.type
_entity.pdbx_description
1 polymer ?
#
loop_
_entity_poly.entity_id
_entity_poly.type
_entity_poly.pdbx_seq_one_letter_code
_entity_poly.pdbx_strand_id
1 'polypeptide(L)'
;VYVKIRRADFTTFTRQRRLNPPASQTRRIHGTARELLQEWIGAYPGARLRLLGVGVADLEPAGRADLLSAVLRPGDDAVDGAVDRIRARFGETALGRARVLR
;
A
#
# COMPACT_ATOMS: atom_id res chain seq x y z
N VAL A 1 3.33 -5.83 -4.73
CA VAL A 1 2.19 -5.60 -3.80
C VAL A 1 1.24 -6.78 -3.86
N TYR A 2 0.78 -7.26 -2.72
CA TYR A 2 -0.23 -8.31 -2.64
C TYR A 2 -1.34 -7.94 -1.66
N VAL A 3 -2.54 -8.45 -1.94
CA VAL A 3 -3.71 -8.38 -1.08
C VAL A 3 -4.09 -9.81 -0.70
N LYS A 4 -4.14 -10.07 0.60
CA LYS A 4 -4.61 -11.33 1.18
C LYS A 4 -6.03 -11.13 1.69
N ILE A 5 -6.95 -11.95 1.22
CA ILE A 5 -8.38 -11.86 1.50
C ILE A 5 -8.81 -13.19 2.09
N ARG A 6 -9.40 -13.17 3.28
CA ARG A 6 -10.02 -14.36 3.86
C ARG A 6 -11.51 -14.12 4.01
N ARG A 7 -12.31 -15.06 3.53
CA ARG A 7 -13.77 -15.04 3.63
C ARG A 7 -14.25 -15.62 4.96
N ALA A 8 -15.52 -15.38 5.30
CA ALA A 8 -16.15 -15.91 6.51
C ALA A 8 -16.06 -17.44 6.61
N ASP A 9 -16.11 -18.14 5.48
CA ASP A 9 -15.91 -19.60 5.34
C ASP A 9 -14.44 -20.06 5.49
N PHE A 10 -13.55 -19.15 5.91
CA PHE A 10 -12.11 -19.35 6.08
C PHE A 10 -11.31 -19.59 4.79
N THR A 11 -11.95 -19.56 3.61
CA THR A 11 -11.26 -19.61 2.30
C THR A 11 -10.36 -18.40 2.14
N THR A 12 -9.13 -18.64 1.70
CA THR A 12 -8.11 -17.59 1.53
C THR A 12 -7.79 -17.38 0.05
N PHE A 13 -7.79 -16.12 -0.38
CA PHE A 13 -7.37 -15.67 -1.70
C PHE A 13 -6.18 -14.74 -1.54
N THR A 14 -5.20 -14.90 -2.41
CA THR A 14 -4.12 -13.92 -2.57
C THR A 14 -4.19 -13.38 -4.00
N ARG A 15 -4.10 -12.06 -4.14
CA ARG A 15 -3.98 -11.35 -5.42
C ARG A 15 -2.75 -10.48 -5.37
N GLN A 16 -1.95 -10.48 -6.42
CA GLN A 16 -0.66 -9.78 -6.43
C GLN A 16 -0.40 -9.09 -7.76
N ARG A 17 0.31 -7.97 -7.70
CA ARG A 17 0.82 -7.22 -8.84
C ARG A 17 2.23 -6.72 -8.52
N ARG A 18 3.14 -6.92 -9.47
CA ARG A 18 4.50 -6.39 -9.43
C ARG A 18 4.46 -4.90 -9.78
N LEU A 19 5.26 -4.09 -9.08
CA LEU A 19 5.43 -2.67 -9.41
C LEU A 19 6.72 -2.52 -10.21
N ASN A 20 6.61 -1.97 -11.41
CA ASN A 20 7.74 -1.61 -12.26
C ASN A 20 7.61 -0.12 -12.62
N PRO A 21 8.63 0.72 -12.34
CA PRO A 21 9.81 0.42 -11.51
C PRO A 21 9.42 0.10 -10.05
N PRO A 22 10.32 -0.52 -9.27
CA PRO A 22 10.15 -0.71 -7.83
C PRO A 22 9.77 0.60 -7.12
N ALA A 23 8.96 0.51 -6.07
CA ALA A 23 8.41 1.69 -5.41
C ALA A 23 8.14 1.46 -3.92
N SER A 24 8.53 2.44 -3.10
CA SER A 24 8.20 2.52 -1.67
C SER A 24 7.03 3.47 -1.36
N GLN A 25 6.61 4.28 -2.35
CA GLN A 25 5.57 5.30 -2.19
C GLN A 25 4.25 4.74 -1.69
N THR A 26 3.74 5.29 -0.58
CA THR A 26 2.48 4.87 0.04
C THR A 26 1.33 4.97 -0.96
N ARG A 27 1.32 6.03 -1.79
CA ARG A 27 0.29 6.26 -2.79
C ARG A 27 0.24 5.17 -3.85
N ARG A 28 1.40 4.74 -4.38
CA ARG A 28 1.49 3.67 -5.39
C ARG A 28 1.08 2.33 -4.79
N ILE A 29 1.59 1.98 -3.62
CA ILE A 29 1.26 0.72 -2.94
C ILE A 29 -0.24 0.65 -2.63
N HIS A 30 -0.81 1.70 -2.03
CA HIS A 30 -2.25 1.78 -1.72
C HIS A 30 -3.11 1.71 -2.99
N GLY A 31 -2.73 2.43 -4.05
CA GLY A 31 -3.44 2.41 -5.34
C GLY A 31 -3.53 1.00 -5.91
N THR A 32 -2.40 0.32 -6.03
CA THR A 32 -2.34 -1.06 -6.55
C THR A 32 -3.09 -2.05 -5.65
N ALA A 33 -2.98 -1.93 -4.33
CA ALA A 33 -3.74 -2.78 -3.41
C ALA A 33 -5.26 -2.58 -3.58
N ARG A 34 -5.71 -1.33 -3.78
CA ARG A 34 -7.12 -1.01 -4.01
C ARG A 34 -7.62 -1.61 -5.32
N GLU A 35 -6.85 -1.53 -6.40
CA GLU A 35 -7.19 -2.13 -7.69
C GLU A 35 -7.35 -3.66 -7.57
N LEU A 36 -6.37 -4.33 -6.96
CA LEU A 36 -6.40 -5.78 -6.73
C LEU A 36 -7.62 -6.21 -5.90
N LEU A 37 -8.00 -5.41 -4.89
CA LEU A 37 -9.18 -5.66 -4.10
C LEU A 37 -10.47 -5.44 -4.91
N GLN A 38 -10.54 -4.38 -5.72
CA GLN A 38 -11.71 -4.08 -6.56
C GLN A 38 -11.95 -5.18 -7.60
N GLU A 39 -10.89 -5.67 -8.25
CA GLU A 39 -10.97 -6.81 -9.18
C GLU A 39 -11.53 -8.05 -8.48
N TRP A 40 -11.06 -8.35 -7.27
CA TRP A 40 -11.58 -9.47 -6.49
C TRP A 40 -13.05 -9.27 -6.07
N ILE A 41 -13.43 -8.08 -5.63
CA ILE A 41 -14.83 -7.76 -5.27
C ILE A 41 -15.74 -7.92 -6.49
N GLY A 42 -15.28 -7.51 -7.69
CA GLY A 42 -16.02 -7.70 -8.93
C GLY A 42 -16.30 -9.18 -9.25
N ALA A 43 -15.34 -10.07 -8.95
CA ALA A 43 -15.53 -11.51 -9.11
C ALA A 43 -16.36 -12.18 -7.99
N TYR A 44 -16.44 -11.55 -6.81
CA TYR A 44 -17.13 -12.09 -5.63
C TYR A 44 -18.04 -11.05 -4.95
N PRO A 45 -19.12 -10.61 -5.62
CA PRO A 45 -20.00 -9.59 -5.09
C PRO A 45 -20.67 -10.05 -3.79
N GLY A 46 -20.75 -9.15 -2.80
CA GLY A 46 -21.38 -9.44 -1.50
C GLY A 46 -20.60 -10.38 -0.59
N ALA A 47 -19.37 -10.75 -0.94
CA ALA A 47 -18.56 -11.65 -0.11
C ALA A 47 -18.22 -11.02 1.26
N ARG A 48 -18.58 -11.71 2.34
CA ARG A 48 -18.21 -11.31 3.71
C ARG A 48 -16.75 -11.65 3.98
N LEU A 49 -15.99 -10.65 4.42
CA LEU A 49 -14.58 -10.78 4.74
C LEU A 49 -14.37 -10.94 6.25
N ARG A 50 -13.44 -11.81 6.61
CA ARG A 50 -12.93 -11.95 7.99
C ARG A 50 -11.51 -11.40 8.14
N LEU A 51 -10.79 -11.26 7.03
CA LEU A 51 -9.44 -10.72 7.00
C LEU A 51 -9.21 -10.03 5.66
N LEU A 52 -8.62 -8.85 5.74
CA LEU A 52 -8.06 -8.14 4.61
C LEU A 52 -6.66 -7.68 5.04
N GLY A 53 -5.64 -8.14 4.31
CA GLY A 53 -4.26 -7.76 4.54
C GLY A 53 -3.63 -7.24 3.25
N VAL A 54 -2.78 -6.23 3.38
CA VAL A 54 -1.96 -5.71 2.27
C VAL A 54 -0.50 -5.90 2.65
N GLY A 55 0.32 -6.32 1.69
CA GLY A 55 1.75 -6.44 1.89
C GLY A 55 2.56 -6.17 0.63
N VAL A 56 3.85 -6.00 0.84
CA VAL A 56 4.87 -5.90 -0.21
C VAL A 56 5.84 -7.07 -0.08
N ALA A 57 6.43 -7.46 -1.21
CA ALA A 57 7.38 -8.55 -1.33
C ALA A 57 8.32 -8.20 -2.49
N ASP A 58 9.39 -8.99 -2.66
CA ASP A 58 10.44 -8.74 -3.66
C ASP A 58 11.10 -7.37 -3.43
N LEU A 59 11.58 -7.17 -2.20
CA LEU A 59 12.22 -5.92 -1.76
C LEU A 59 13.67 -5.92 -2.22
N GLU A 60 14.10 -4.81 -2.81
CA GLU A 60 15.50 -4.55 -3.12
C GLU A 60 16.08 -3.54 -2.12
N PRO A 61 17.41 -3.55 -1.91
CA PRO A 61 18.07 -2.50 -1.13
C PRO A 61 17.65 -1.13 -1.63
N ALA A 62 17.52 -0.16 -0.74
CA ALA A 62 17.30 1.23 -1.12
C ALA A 62 18.51 1.73 -1.91
N GLY A 63 18.50 1.51 -3.23
CA GLY A 63 19.44 2.09 -4.19
C GLY A 63 19.10 3.55 -4.45
N ARG A 64 19.97 4.26 -5.17
CA ARG A 64 19.77 5.66 -5.58
C ARG A 64 18.36 5.76 -6.17
N ALA A 65 17.43 6.34 -5.41
CA ALA A 65 16.06 6.56 -5.84
C ALA A 65 16.13 7.10 -7.27
N ASP A 66 15.41 6.47 -8.18
CA ASP A 66 15.42 6.82 -9.60
C ASP A 66 15.31 8.35 -9.67
N LEU A 67 16.41 9.04 -10.00
CA LEU A 67 16.49 10.50 -9.95
C LEU A 67 15.39 11.10 -10.83
N LEU A 68 14.95 10.32 -11.83
CA LEU A 68 13.81 10.62 -12.68
C LEU A 68 12.47 10.64 -11.93
N SER A 69 12.25 9.72 -10.98
CA SER A 69 11.03 9.69 -10.16
C SER A 69 10.92 10.89 -9.23
N ALA A 70 12.04 11.33 -8.64
CA ALA A 70 12.13 12.53 -7.82
C ALA A 70 11.87 13.82 -8.64
N VAL A 71 12.30 13.85 -9.90
CA VAL A 71 12.05 14.98 -10.83
C VAL A 71 10.59 15.02 -11.31
N LEU A 72 9.97 13.87 -11.54
CA LEU A 72 8.61 13.80 -12.11
C LEU A 72 7.51 13.98 -11.05
N ARG A 73 7.73 13.60 -9.79
CA ARG A 73 6.75 13.73 -8.69
C ARG A 73 7.39 14.01 -7.32
N PRO A 74 8.03 15.17 -7.14
CA PRO A 74 8.78 15.49 -5.91
C PRO A 74 7.93 15.51 -4.62
N GLY A 75 6.62 15.71 -4.73
CA GLY A 75 5.74 15.90 -3.58
C GLY A 75 5.42 14.63 -2.78
N ASP A 76 5.24 13.48 -3.45
CA ASP A 76 4.78 12.26 -2.76
C ASP A 76 5.90 11.66 -1.87
N ASP A 77 7.15 11.63 -2.36
CA ASP A 77 8.30 11.12 -1.61
C ASP A 77 8.65 12.03 -0.42
N ALA A 78 8.56 13.35 -0.59
CA ALA A 78 8.80 14.32 0.47
C ALA A 78 7.75 14.21 1.60
N VAL A 79 6.49 13.95 1.24
CA VAL A 79 5.41 13.73 2.21
C VAL A 79 5.63 12.43 2.96
N ASP A 80 5.84 11.30 2.27
CA ASP A 80 6.08 10.01 2.92
C ASP A 80 7.30 10.10 3.87
N GLY A 81 8.41 10.70 3.43
CA GLY A 81 9.58 10.91 4.28
C GLY A 81 9.36 11.90 5.44
N ALA A 82 8.46 12.87 5.32
CA ALA A 82 8.08 13.73 6.44
C ALA A 82 7.23 12.98 7.48
N VAL A 83 6.29 12.15 7.02
CA VAL A 83 5.46 11.30 7.89
C VAL A 83 6.35 10.33 8.68
N ASP A 84 7.29 9.67 8.00
CA ASP A 84 8.20 8.71 8.64
C ASP A 84 9.06 9.38 9.72
N ARG A 85 9.60 10.58 9.47
CA ARG A 85 10.35 11.35 10.47
C ARG A 85 9.49 11.72 11.68
N ILE A 86 8.23 12.08 11.48
CA ILE A 86 7.30 12.38 12.58
C ILE A 86 7.05 11.12 13.41
N ARG A 87 6.77 9.98 12.76
CA ARG A 87 6.55 8.71 13.46
C ARG A 87 7.79 8.23 14.21
N ALA A 88 8.97 8.38 13.63
CA ALA A 88 10.23 8.04 14.29
C ALA A 88 10.45 8.88 15.57
N ARG A 89 10.00 10.14 15.59
CA ARG A 89 10.18 11.03 16.74
C ARG A 89 9.06 10.94 17.79
N PHE A 90 7.82 10.71 17.36
CA PHE A 90 6.63 10.86 18.20
C PHE A 90 5.81 9.56 18.35
N GLY A 91 6.22 8.48 17.69
CA GLY A 91 5.55 7.18 17.69
C GLY A 91 4.60 6.98 16.50
N GLU A 92 4.28 5.72 16.21
CA GLU A 92 3.50 5.28 15.04
C GLU A 92 2.10 5.92 14.95
N THR A 93 1.48 6.23 16.09
CA THR A 93 0.13 6.80 16.18
C THR A 93 0.12 8.33 16.18
N ALA A 94 1.28 8.99 16.14
CA ALA A 94 1.38 10.45 16.22
C ALA A 94 0.79 11.16 14.99
N LEU A 95 0.71 10.47 13.84
CA LEU A 95 0.19 11.03 12.61
C LEU A 95 -0.73 10.03 11.87
N GLY A 96 -1.98 10.45 11.67
CA GLY A 96 -2.98 9.75 10.88
C GLY A 96 -3.37 10.54 9.63
N ARG A 97 -3.83 9.85 8.58
CA ARG A 97 -4.36 10.55 7.39
C ARG A 97 -5.72 11.16 7.73
N ALA A 98 -5.86 12.46 7.47
CA ALA A 98 -7.11 13.21 7.70
C ALA A 98 -8.35 12.54 7.06
N ARG A 99 -8.21 11.92 5.88
CA ARG A 99 -9.32 11.18 5.20
C ARG A 99 -9.92 10.03 6.04
N VAL A 100 -9.21 9.57 7.07
CA VAL A 100 -9.68 8.50 7.97
C VAL A 100 -10.48 9.07 9.16
N LEU A 101 -10.29 10.35 9.48
CA LEU A 101 -11.10 11.07 10.45
C LEU A 101 -12.42 11.42 9.75
N ARG A 102 -13.51 10.87 10.26
CA ARG A 102 -14.86 11.02 9.71
C ARG A 102 -15.76 11.63 10.75
#